data_AF-A0A6G6GQH6-F1
#
_entry.id   AF-A0A6G6GQH6-F1
#
_cell.length_a   1.000
_cell.length_b   1.000
_cell.length_c   1.000
_cell.angle_alpha   90.00
_cell.angle_beta   90.00
_cell.angle_gamma   90.00
#
_symmetry.space_group_name_H-M   'P 1'
#
loop_
_entity.id
_entity.type
_entity.pdbx_description
1 polymer ?
#
loop_
_entity_poly.entity_id
_entity_poly.type
_entity_poly.pdbx_seq_one_letter_code
_entity_poly.pdbx_strand_id
1 'polypeptide(L)' 'MFLVAFTTTNAQIPSEVPGPDDNPPIDLSNTADILIYIVLPIIILLLLLFRIKKNKK' A
#
# COMPACT_ATOMS: atom_id res chain seq x y z
N MET A 1 49.20 -0.43 1.03
CA MET A 1 48.34 -1.25 0.16
C MET A 1 47.14 -1.66 0.99
N PHE A 2 45.97 -1.08 0.76
CA PHE A 2 44.76 -1.33 1.55
C PHE A 2 43.81 -2.17 0.69
N LEU A 3 43.58 -3.42 1.07
CA LEU A 3 42.63 -4.31 0.43
C LEU A 3 41.23 -3.99 0.98
N VAL A 4 40.40 -3.33 0.17
CA VAL A 4 38.98 -3.15 0.47
C VAL A 4 38.25 -4.42 0.02
N ALA A 5 37.77 -5.19 0.98
CA ALA A 5 36.88 -6.30 0.71
C ALA A 5 35.45 -5.76 0.49
N PHE A 6 34.91 -5.95 -0.72
CA PHE A 6 33.50 -5.73 -0.99
C PHE A 6 32.70 -6.89 -0.39
N THR A 7 32.26 -6.73 0.85
CA THR A 7 31.29 -7.63 1.45
C THR A 7 29.94 -7.41 0.78
N THR A 8 29.34 -8.50 0.32
CA THR A 8 28.07 -8.57 -0.41
C THR A 8 26.96 -7.73 0.22
N THR A 9 26.32 -6.89 -0.59
CA THR A 9 25.24 -5.95 -0.21
C THR A 9 23.91 -6.61 0.18
N ASN A 10 23.84 -7.95 0.21
CA ASN A 10 22.61 -8.70 0.47
C ASN A 10 22.29 -8.90 1.97
N ALA A 11 23.20 -8.51 2.88
CA ALA A 11 23.00 -8.68 4.32
C ALA A 11 22.08 -7.61 4.96
N GLN A 12 21.65 -6.59 4.21
CA GLN A 12 20.84 -5.47 4.74
C GLN A 12 19.37 -5.51 4.33
N ILE A 13 18.96 -6.41 3.44
CA ILE A 13 17.55 -6.53 3.07
C ILE A 13 16.92 -7.55 4.02
N PRO A 14 15.97 -7.15 4.88
CA PRO A 14 15.30 -8.09 5.77
C PRO A 14 14.56 -9.13 4.92
N SER A 15 14.87 -10.41 5.11
CA SER A 15 14.34 -11.50 4.28
C SER A 15 12.96 -12.01 4.72
N GLU A 16 12.52 -11.65 5.92
CA GLU A 16 11.30 -12.19 6.54
C GLU A 16 10.05 -11.32 6.31
N VAL A 17 10.22 -10.14 5.73
CA VAL A 17 9.11 -9.22 5.45
C VAL A 17 8.98 -9.01 3.94
N PRO A 18 7.75 -8.77 3.44
CA PRO A 18 7.55 -8.42 2.04
C PRO A 18 8.45 -7.25 1.64
N GLY A 19 9.27 -7.48 0.62
CA GLY A 19 10.13 -6.48 0.01
C GLY A 19 9.35 -5.50 -0.86
N PRO A 20 10.02 -4.46 -1.39
CA PRO A 20 9.39 -3.51 -2.31
C PRO A 20 8.89 -4.15 -3.61
N ASP A 21 9.44 -5.32 -3.96
CA ASP A 21 9.04 -6.10 -5.13
C ASP A 21 7.83 -7.02 -4.84
N ASP A 22 7.46 -7.19 -3.57
CA ASP A 22 6.33 -8.03 -3.13
C ASP A 22 4.99 -7.25 -3.20
N ASN A 23 4.72 -6.69 -4.38
CA ASN A 23 3.49 -5.97 -4.69
C ASN A 23 2.65 -6.76 -5.71
N PRO A 24 2.00 -7.86 -5.30
CA PRO A 24 1.11 -8.60 -6.18
C PRO A 24 -0.03 -7.70 -6.67
N PRO A 25 -0.58 -7.97 -7.87
CA PRO A 25 -1.79 -7.29 -8.33
C PRO A 25 -2.94 -7.45 -7.33
N ILE A 26 -3.82 -6.45 -7.28
CA ILE A 26 -5.03 -6.48 -6.47
C ILE A 26 -5.86 -7.73 -6.84
N ASP A 27 -6.20 -8.55 -5.86
CA ASP A 27 -7.03 -9.74 -6.06
C ASP A 27 -8.51 -9.40 -5.86
N LEU A 28 -9.25 -9.32 -6.97
CA LEU A 28 -10.69 -9.06 -6.95
C LEU A 28 -11.53 -10.25 -6.46
N SER A 29 -10.93 -11.39 -6.16
CA SER A 29 -11.57 -12.51 -5.47
C SER A 29 -11.43 -12.41 -3.95
N ASN A 30 -10.51 -11.58 -3.46
CA ASN A 30 -10.27 -11.35 -2.05
C ASN A 30 -11.18 -10.23 -1.53
N THR A 31 -11.98 -10.55 -0.50
CA THR A 31 -12.90 -9.58 0.10
C THR A 31 -12.18 -8.36 0.70
N ALA A 32 -11.01 -8.52 1.31
CA ALA A 32 -10.27 -7.42 1.92
C ALA A 32 -9.76 -6.44 0.86
N ASP A 33 -9.24 -6.95 -0.26
CA ASP A 33 -8.77 -6.14 -1.38
C ASP A 33 -9.89 -5.30 -1.98
N ILE A 34 -11.07 -5.90 -2.20
CA ILE A 34 -12.25 -5.17 -2.68
C ILE A 34 -12.65 -4.06 -1.69
N LEU A 35 -12.68 -4.37 -0.38
CA LEU A 35 -13.10 -3.41 0.64
C LEU A 35 -12.15 -2.22 0.72
N ILE A 36 -10.85 -2.46 0.75
CA ILE A 36 -9.82 -1.44 0.95
C ILE A 36 -9.65 -0.60 -0.32
N TYR A 37 -9.53 -1.24 -1.48
CA TYR A 37 -9.17 -0.54 -2.71
C TYR A 37 -10.36 -0.01 -3.51
N ILE A 38 -11.59 -0.50 -3.28
CA ILE A 38 -12.79 -0.06 -4.02
C ILE A 38 -13.82 0.57 -3.09
N VAL A 39 -14.25 -0.13 -2.04
CA VAL A 39 -15.40 0.33 -1.22
C VAL A 39 -15.03 1.52 -0.35
N LEU A 40 -13.87 1.50 0.31
CA LEU A 40 -13.41 2.58 1.18
C LEU A 40 -13.33 3.95 0.46
N PRO A 41 -12.70 4.09 -0.74
CA PRO A 41 -12.66 5.38 -1.43
C PRO A 41 -14.06 5.87 -1.85
N ILE A 42 -14.97 4.96 -2.24
CA ILE A 42 -16.36 5.32 -2.55
C ILE A 42 -17.08 5.88 -1.33
N ILE A 43 -16.95 5.23 -0.16
CA ILE A 43 -17.55 5.71 1.10
C ILE A 43 -17.02 7.10 1.45
N ILE A 44 -15.70 7.31 1.37
CA ILE A 44 -15.08 8.62 1.64
C ILE A 44 -15.67 9.69 0.73
N LEU A 45 -15.82 9.40 -0.56
CA LEU A 45 -16.41 10.33 -1.53
C LEU A 45 -17.87 10.66 -1.18
N LEU A 46 -18.69 9.66 -0.86
CA LEU A 46 -20.08 9.84 -0.47
C LEU A 46 -20.21 10.70 0.79
N LEU A 47 -19.39 10.45 1.82
CA LEU A 47 -19.37 11.22 3.05
C LEU A 47 -18.96 12.68 2.79
N LEU A 48 -17.99 12.91 1.92
CA LEU A 48 -17.55 14.25 1.53
C LEU A 48 -18.68 15.02 0.84
N LEU A 49 -19.34 14.40 -0.14
CA LEU A 49 -20.48 15.01 -0.85
C LEU A 49 -21.64 15.32 0.11
N PHE A 50 -21.92 14.41 1.04
CA PHE A 50 -22.94 14.63 2.07
C PHE A 50 -22.60 15.84 2.96
N ARG A 51 -21.35 15.95 3.40
CA ARG A 51 -20.88 17.09 4.21
C ARG A 51 -21.03 18.42 3.47
N ILE A 52 -20.65 18.47 2.19
CA ILE A 52 -20.77 19.68 1.36
C ILE A 52 -22.24 20.09 1.23
N LYS A 53 -23.14 19.14 1.00
CA LYS A 53 -24.58 19.41 0.88
C LYS A 53 -25.17 19.96 2.17
N LYS A 54 -24.73 19.47 3.33
CA LYS A 54 -25.21 19.94 4.65
C LYS A 54 -24.78 21.37 4.96
N ASN A 55 -23.60 21.80 4.50
CA ASN A 55 -23.08 23.16 4.77
C ASN A 55 -23.63 24.23 3.82
N LYS A 56 -24.43 23.85 2.82
CA LYS A 56 -25.10 24.77 1.88
C LYS A 56 -26.59 25.00 2.20
N LYS A 57 -27.12 24.32 3.22
CA LYS A 57 -28.41 24.63 3.85
C LYS A 57 -28.15 25.40 5.13
#